data_AF-A0A849Y2A5-F1
#
_entry.id   AF-A0A849Y2A5-F1
#
_cell.length_a   1.000
_cell.length_b   1.000
_cell.length_c   1.000
_cell.angle_alpha   90.00
_cell.angle_beta   90.00
_cell.angle_gamma   90.00
#
_symmetry.space_group_name_H-M   'P 1'
#
loop_
_entity.id
_entity.type
_entity.pdbx_description
1 polymer ?
#
loop_
_entity_poly.entity_id
_entity_poly.type
_entity_poly.pdbx_seq_one_letter_code
_entity_poly.pdbx_strand_id
1 'polypeptide(L)'
;MEPFYYTKMTKQQQAAYHVIMQGANALADEFQIPRIESAELYDVFFRLRLDHPEIFWMTGYKYKYYQDSPNLIFVPEYLFDKNKIREHQRAMSSRVEKLARAAKDLSEWEKEKYIHDFICDNVTYDKLKKAYSHEIIGPLGHGVGVCEGIAKSVKVLCDALGIWCMIAVCGNNPEKGIK
;
A
#
# COMPACT_ATOMS: atom_id res chain seq x y z
N MET A 1 13.74 -6.30 7.34
CA MET A 1 12.72 -6.55 8.37
C MET A 1 11.50 -7.12 7.68
N GLU A 2 10.90 -8.19 8.19
CA GLU A 2 9.70 -8.75 7.53
C GLU A 2 8.49 -7.81 7.69
N PRO A 3 7.61 -7.70 6.68
CA PRO A 3 6.42 -6.86 6.77
C PRO A 3 5.46 -7.32 7.88
N PHE A 4 4.86 -6.37 8.61
CA PHE A 4 4.11 -6.68 9.83
C PHE A 4 2.90 -7.58 9.57
N TYR A 5 2.07 -7.27 8.58
CA TYR A 5 0.86 -8.04 8.31
C TYR A 5 1.15 -9.41 7.73
N TYR A 6 2.19 -9.53 6.89
CA TYR A 6 2.72 -10.79 6.41
C TYR A 6 3.04 -11.77 7.55
N THR A 7 3.63 -11.31 8.66
CA THR A 7 3.93 -12.17 9.83
C THR A 7 2.69 -12.72 10.53
N LYS A 8 1.49 -12.18 10.26
CA LYS A 8 0.21 -12.60 10.86
C LYS A 8 -0.58 -13.56 9.97
N MET A 9 -0.07 -13.89 8.80
CA MET A 9 -0.74 -14.72 7.80
C MET A 9 -0.42 -16.20 7.97
N THR A 10 -1.35 -17.07 7.56
CA THR A 10 -1.09 -18.51 7.41
C THR A 10 -0.10 -18.78 6.28
N LYS A 11 0.49 -19.97 6.22
CA LYS A 11 1.41 -20.33 5.11
C LYS A 11 0.77 -20.20 3.73
N GLN A 12 -0.53 -20.53 3.61
CA GLN A 12 -1.28 -20.42 2.36
C GLN A 12 -1.48 -18.95 1.96
N GLN A 13 -1.85 -18.10 2.92
CA GLN A 13 -1.98 -16.66 2.72
C GLN A 13 -0.64 -16.02 2.35
N GLN A 14 0.45 -16.40 3.01
CA GLN A 14 1.81 -15.94 2.69
C GLN A 14 2.23 -16.35 1.27
N ALA A 15 1.88 -17.56 0.83
CA ALA A 15 2.15 -17.99 -0.54
C ALA A 15 1.38 -17.13 -1.57
N ALA A 16 0.09 -16.88 -1.33
CA ALA A 16 -0.70 -15.99 -2.19
C ALA A 16 -0.15 -14.55 -2.18
N TYR A 17 0.21 -14.02 -1.01
CA TYR A 17 0.81 -12.71 -0.82
C TYR A 17 2.04 -12.50 -1.71
N HIS A 18 3.00 -13.44 -1.65
CA HIS A 18 4.24 -13.34 -2.44
C HIS A 18 3.98 -13.33 -3.94
N VAL A 19 3.08 -14.19 -4.40
CA VAL A 19 2.76 -14.27 -5.83
C VAL A 19 2.03 -13.01 -6.30
N ILE A 20 1.10 -12.47 -5.51
CA ILE A 20 0.43 -11.20 -5.80
C ILE A 20 1.44 -10.05 -5.87
N MET A 21 2.37 -9.97 -4.89
CA MET A 21 3.42 -8.97 -4.87
C MET A 21 4.32 -9.06 -6.12
N GLN A 22 4.71 -10.27 -6.51
CA GLN A 22 5.52 -10.49 -7.72
C GLN A 22 4.78 -10.07 -8.99
N GLY A 23 3.51 -10.48 -9.14
CA GLY A 23 2.69 -10.11 -10.27
C GLY A 23 2.44 -8.60 -10.38
N ALA A 24 2.26 -7.92 -9.24
CA ALA A 24 2.13 -6.47 -9.18
C ALA A 24 3.39 -5.73 -9.64
N ASN A 25 4.56 -6.18 -9.18
CA ASN A 25 5.84 -5.61 -9.57
C ASN A 25 6.18 -5.88 -11.05
N ALA A 26 5.75 -7.03 -11.58
CA ALA A 26 5.91 -7.38 -12.99
C ALA A 26 4.93 -6.64 -13.93
N LEU A 27 3.91 -5.94 -13.39
CA LEU A 27 2.79 -5.37 -14.15
C LEU A 27 2.12 -6.43 -15.04
N ALA A 28 1.92 -7.63 -14.49
CA ALA A 28 1.33 -8.77 -15.18
C ALA A 28 -0.17 -8.54 -15.43
N ASP A 29 -0.66 -8.93 -16.62
CA ASP A 29 -2.09 -8.82 -16.94
C ASP A 29 -2.93 -9.85 -16.19
N GLU A 30 -2.40 -11.06 -16.00
CA GLU A 30 -2.95 -12.10 -15.14
C GLU A 30 -1.86 -13.10 -14.71
N PHE A 31 -2.05 -13.79 -13.60
CA PHE A 31 -1.14 -14.82 -13.08
C PHE A 31 -1.86 -15.80 -12.16
N GLN A 32 -1.28 -16.98 -11.96
CA GLN A 32 -1.86 -17.99 -11.07
C GLN A 32 -1.46 -17.78 -9.62
N ILE A 33 -2.41 -17.90 -8.69
CA ILE A 33 -2.16 -17.95 -7.25
C ILE A 33 -2.68 -19.26 -6.67
N PRO A 34 -2.14 -19.75 -5.53
CA PRO A 34 -2.73 -20.88 -4.83
C PRO A 34 -4.21 -20.66 -4.56
N ARG A 35 -5.03 -21.70 -4.65
CA ARG A 35 -6.46 -21.59 -4.30
C ARG A 35 -6.61 -21.15 -2.86
N ILE A 36 -7.49 -20.19 -2.65
CA ILE A 36 -7.73 -19.52 -1.36
C ILE A 36 -9.18 -19.02 -1.35
N GLU A 37 -9.81 -19.00 -0.18
CA GLU A 37 -11.19 -18.52 -0.03
C GLU A 37 -11.28 -17.03 -0.37
N SER A 38 -12.38 -16.58 -0.97
CA SER A 38 -12.51 -15.20 -1.47
C SER A 38 -12.33 -14.15 -0.36
N ALA A 39 -12.84 -14.42 0.84
CA ALA A 39 -12.68 -13.52 1.99
C ALA A 39 -11.21 -13.44 2.45
N GLU A 40 -10.48 -14.55 2.40
CA GLU A 40 -9.05 -14.57 2.71
C GLU A 40 -8.21 -13.89 1.63
N LEU A 41 -8.56 -14.06 0.35
CA LEU A 41 -7.91 -13.37 -0.75
C LEU A 41 -8.04 -11.85 -0.62
N TYR A 42 -9.24 -11.38 -0.23
CA TYR A 42 -9.46 -9.98 0.09
C TYR A 42 -8.55 -9.51 1.22
N ASP A 43 -8.49 -10.23 2.34
CA ASP A 43 -7.64 -9.88 3.49
C ASP A 43 -6.14 -9.87 3.12
N VAL A 44 -5.67 -10.85 2.34
CA VAL A 44 -4.29 -10.92 1.83
C VAL A 44 -3.97 -9.70 0.96
N PHE A 45 -4.81 -9.41 -0.03
CA PHE A 45 -4.60 -8.27 -0.93
C PHE A 45 -4.64 -6.93 -0.18
N PHE A 46 -5.60 -6.76 0.74
CA PHE A 46 -5.71 -5.56 1.56
C PHE A 46 -4.45 -5.36 2.41
N ARG A 47 -4.02 -6.38 3.15
CA ARG A 47 -2.84 -6.32 4.02
C ARG A 47 -1.53 -6.14 3.25
N LEU A 48 -1.40 -6.74 2.07
CA LEU A 48 -0.26 -6.52 1.18
C LEU A 48 -0.10 -5.04 0.85
N ARG A 49 -1.19 -4.31 0.60
CA ARG A 49 -1.15 -2.87 0.32
C ARG A 49 -0.87 -2.00 1.54
N LEU A 50 -1.07 -2.53 2.75
CA LEU A 50 -0.66 -1.86 3.99
C LEU A 50 0.83 -2.06 4.28
N ASP A 51 1.33 -3.26 4.00
CA ASP A 51 2.74 -3.63 4.15
C ASP A 51 3.62 -3.01 3.04
N HIS A 52 3.09 -2.90 1.82
CA HIS A 52 3.77 -2.36 0.63
C HIS A 52 3.03 -1.17 -0.02
N PRO A 53 2.94 -0.01 0.66
CA PRO A 53 2.32 1.19 0.08
C PRO A 53 2.98 1.69 -1.21
N GLU A 54 4.23 1.30 -1.47
CA GLU A 54 4.93 1.57 -2.72
C GLU A 54 4.23 0.94 -3.93
N ILE A 55 3.42 -0.11 -3.75
CA ILE A 55 2.58 -0.73 -4.80
C ILE A 55 1.24 0.03 -4.89
N PHE A 56 1.32 1.33 -5.14
CA PHE A 56 0.13 2.20 -5.18
C PHE A 56 -0.71 2.08 -6.45
N TRP A 57 -0.21 1.38 -7.47
CA TRP A 57 -0.86 1.30 -8.78
C TRP A 57 -1.89 0.18 -8.89
N MET A 58 -1.91 -0.79 -7.96
CA MET A 58 -2.83 -1.94 -7.97
C MET A 58 -3.87 -1.77 -6.86
N THR A 59 -5.07 -1.31 -7.21
CA THR A 59 -6.10 -0.95 -6.22
C THR A 59 -7.24 -1.94 -6.11
N GLY A 60 -7.35 -2.86 -7.06
CA GLY A 60 -8.37 -3.90 -7.07
C GLY A 60 -7.87 -5.14 -7.80
N TYR A 61 -8.75 -6.14 -7.90
CA TYR A 61 -8.51 -7.34 -8.67
C TYR A 61 -9.83 -8.02 -9.02
N LYS A 62 -9.79 -8.83 -10.08
CA LYS A 62 -10.74 -9.90 -10.34
C LYS A 62 -10.01 -11.23 -10.24
N TYR A 63 -10.76 -12.32 -10.16
CA TYR A 63 -10.17 -13.64 -10.29
C TYR A 63 -11.09 -14.58 -11.08
N LYS A 64 -10.48 -15.56 -11.74
CA LYS A 64 -11.18 -16.66 -12.42
C LYS A 64 -10.86 -17.94 -11.67
N TYR A 65 -11.81 -18.85 -11.57
CA TYR A 65 -11.63 -20.16 -10.98
C TYR A 65 -12.22 -21.25 -11.87
N TYR A 66 -11.61 -22.44 -11.85
CA TYR A 66 -12.12 -23.64 -12.49
C TYR A 66 -12.31 -24.71 -11.41
N GLN A 67 -13.37 -25.51 -11.50
CA GLN A 67 -13.85 -26.40 -10.43
C GLN A 67 -12.74 -27.31 -9.87
N ASP A 68 -11.93 -27.89 -10.75
CA ASP A 68 -10.86 -28.85 -10.40
C ASP A 68 -9.45 -28.23 -10.42
N SER A 69 -9.33 -26.91 -10.56
CA SER A 69 -8.03 -26.23 -10.53
C SER A 69 -7.55 -26.05 -9.08
N PRO A 70 -6.27 -26.39 -8.78
CA PRO A 70 -5.65 -26.08 -7.49
C PRO A 70 -5.28 -24.58 -7.36
N ASN A 71 -5.45 -23.80 -8.42
CA ASN A 71 -5.08 -22.38 -8.49
C ASN A 71 -6.26 -21.50 -8.92
N LEU A 72 -6.21 -20.23 -8.53
CA LEU A 72 -7.01 -19.14 -9.12
C LEU A 72 -6.18 -18.40 -10.16
N ILE A 73 -6.82 -17.85 -11.19
CA ILE A 73 -6.20 -16.85 -12.07
C ILE A 73 -6.53 -15.48 -11.51
N PHE A 74 -5.53 -14.81 -10.95
CA PHE A 74 -5.62 -13.44 -10.45
C PHE A 74 -5.45 -12.45 -11.60
N VAL A 75 -6.33 -11.46 -11.68
CA VAL A 75 -6.34 -10.42 -12.71
C VAL A 75 -6.30 -9.06 -12.00
N PRO A 76 -5.12 -8.40 -11.94
CA PRO A 76 -4.98 -7.10 -11.27
C PRO A 76 -5.83 -6.00 -11.93
N GLU A 77 -6.36 -5.10 -11.12
CA GLU A 77 -6.93 -3.84 -11.59
C GLU A 77 -5.96 -2.70 -11.28
N TYR A 78 -5.41 -2.11 -12.34
CA TYR A 78 -4.45 -1.01 -12.25
C TYR A 78 -5.13 0.36 -12.38
N LEU A 79 -4.68 1.34 -11.59
CA LEU A 79 -5.16 2.72 -11.64
C LEU A 79 -4.83 3.44 -12.96
N PHE A 80 -3.72 3.05 -13.59
CA PHE A 80 -3.19 3.71 -14.78
C PHE A 80 -2.75 2.65 -15.81
N ASP A 81 -2.49 3.06 -17.05
CA ASP A 81 -1.83 2.19 -18.02
C ASP A 81 -0.37 1.90 -17.62
N LYS A 82 0.20 0.79 -18.11
CA LYS A 82 1.52 0.31 -17.69
C LYS A 82 2.66 1.33 -17.93
N ASN A 83 2.57 2.17 -18.96
CA ASN A 83 3.60 3.18 -19.19
C ASN A 83 3.50 4.31 -18.18
N LYS A 84 2.28 4.76 -17.90
CA LYS A 84 2.02 5.76 -16.86
C LYS A 84 2.36 5.25 -15.47
N ILE A 85 2.11 3.97 -15.17
CA ILE A 85 2.55 3.35 -13.90
C ILE A 85 4.06 3.47 -13.74
N ARG A 86 4.85 3.14 -14.78
CA ARG A 86 6.32 3.23 -14.73
C ARG A 86 6.81 4.66 -14.54
N GLU A 87 6.15 5.64 -15.15
CA GLU A 87 6.42 7.06 -14.92
C GLU A 87 6.18 7.43 -13.45
N HIS A 88 5.00 7.08 -12.92
CA HIS A 88 4.65 7.35 -11.54
C HIS A 88 5.54 6.62 -10.53
N GLN A 89 5.94 5.38 -10.81
CA GLN A 89 6.90 4.63 -9.99
C GLN A 89 8.20 5.41 -9.82
N ARG A 90 8.80 5.86 -10.93
CA ARG A 90 10.05 6.65 -10.89
C ARG A 90 9.89 7.96 -10.14
N ALA A 91 8.81 8.70 -10.43
CA ALA A 91 8.52 9.97 -9.77
C ALA A 91 8.33 9.79 -8.26
N MET A 92 7.59 8.76 -7.86
CA MET A 92 7.30 8.49 -6.45
C MET A 92 8.52 8.00 -5.69
N SER A 93 9.29 7.06 -6.25
CA SER A 93 10.56 6.61 -5.66
C SER A 93 11.52 7.78 -5.46
N SER A 94 11.66 8.66 -6.45
CA SER A 94 12.51 9.86 -6.33
C SER A 94 11.97 10.84 -5.27
N ARG A 95 10.65 11.02 -5.18
CA ARG A 95 10.03 11.88 -4.17
C ARG A 95 10.26 11.37 -2.75
N VAL A 96 10.05 10.08 -2.52
CA VAL A 96 10.29 9.42 -1.23
C VAL A 96 11.76 9.49 -0.85
N GLU A 97 12.66 9.17 -1.78
CA GLU A 97 14.10 9.23 -1.53
C GLU A 97 14.57 10.65 -1.17
N LYS A 98 14.08 11.67 -1.89
CA LYS A 98 14.42 13.07 -1.61
C LYS A 98 13.97 13.51 -0.21
N LEU A 99 12.76 13.12 0.20
CA LEU A 99 12.22 13.44 1.54
C LEU A 99 13.00 12.69 2.63
N ALA A 100 13.24 11.39 2.47
CA ALA A 100 14.01 10.60 3.42
C ALA A 100 15.45 11.12 3.55
N ARG A 101 16.10 11.52 2.45
CA ARG A 101 17.46 12.06 2.47
C ARG A 101 17.60 13.31 3.33
N ALA A 102 16.56 14.15 3.43
CA ALA A 102 16.60 15.36 4.24
C ALA A 102 16.64 15.08 5.76
N ALA A 103 16.20 13.89 6.19
CA ALA A 103 16.12 13.49 7.59
C ALA A 103 17.05 12.32 7.95
N LYS A 104 17.86 11.82 7.01
CA LYS A 104 18.61 10.55 7.17
C LYS A 104 19.53 10.50 8.40
N ASP A 105 20.14 11.63 8.76
CA ASP A 105 21.15 11.76 9.82
C ASP A 105 20.56 12.23 11.15
N LEU A 106 19.24 12.43 11.21
CA LEU A 106 18.53 12.80 12.44
C LEU A 106 18.36 11.58 13.37
N SER A 107 18.11 11.84 14.66
CA SER A 107 17.69 10.79 15.58
C SER A 107 16.33 10.18 15.17
N GLU A 108 16.00 8.98 15.66
CA GLU A 108 14.71 8.34 15.32
C GLU A 108 13.50 9.23 15.63
N TRP A 109 13.48 9.87 16.81
CA TRP A 109 12.42 10.80 17.19
C TRP A 109 12.33 12.01 16.25
N GLU A 110 13.47 12.59 15.88
CA GLU A 110 13.51 13.72 14.95
C GLU A 110 13.08 13.34 13.52
N LYS A 111 13.38 12.11 13.08
CA LYS A 111 12.89 11.56 11.80
C LYS A 111 11.38 11.43 11.80
N GLU A 112 10.79 10.85 12.85
CA GLU A 112 9.35 10.74 13.00
C GLU A 112 8.69 12.13 13.02
N LYS A 113 9.25 13.06 13.80
CA LYS A 113 8.78 14.44 13.86
C LYS A 113 8.86 15.12 12.48
N TYR A 114 9.96 14.94 11.75
CA TYR A 114 10.11 15.47 10.40
C TYR A 114 9.02 14.97 9.45
N ILE A 115 8.73 13.66 9.46
CA ILE A 115 7.67 13.08 8.64
C ILE A 115 6.31 13.67 9.04
N HIS A 116 6.02 13.72 10.34
CA HIS A 116 4.79 14.30 10.87
C HIS A 116 4.60 15.74 10.39
N ASP A 117 5.59 16.61 10.63
CA ASP A 117 5.52 18.02 10.26
C ASP A 117 5.36 18.19 8.75
N PHE A 118 6.11 17.42 7.95
CA PHE A 118 5.97 17.44 6.49
C PHE A 118 4.53 17.14 6.06
N ILE A 119 3.90 16.11 6.63
CA ILE A 119 2.51 15.77 6.30
C ILE A 119 1.56 16.91 6.72
N CYS A 120 1.69 17.43 7.94
CA CYS A 120 0.86 18.52 8.44
C CYS A 120 0.95 19.79 7.57
N ASP A 121 2.16 20.13 7.11
CA ASP A 121 2.42 21.36 6.38
C ASP A 121 2.08 21.25 4.89
N ASN A 122 2.10 20.04 4.31
CA ASN A 122 2.05 19.85 2.86
C ASN A 122 0.86 19.03 2.35
N VAL A 123 0.10 18.37 3.23
CA VAL A 123 -1.00 17.49 2.82
C VAL A 123 -2.33 18.02 3.33
N THR A 124 -3.20 18.37 2.38
CA THR A 124 -4.59 18.72 2.66
C THR A 124 -5.43 17.45 2.81
N TYR A 125 -6.10 17.31 3.95
CA TYR A 125 -7.09 16.26 4.12
C TYR A 125 -8.33 16.55 3.28
N ASP A 126 -8.61 15.71 2.30
CA ASP A 126 -9.75 15.89 1.41
C ASP A 126 -10.52 14.58 1.20
N LYS A 127 -11.83 14.64 1.46
CA LYS A 127 -12.76 13.52 1.28
C LYS A 127 -13.21 13.36 -0.18
N LEU A 128 -12.70 14.17 -1.11
CA LEU A 128 -12.94 13.98 -2.53
C LEU A 128 -12.50 12.56 -2.95
N LYS A 129 -13.45 11.82 -3.51
CA LYS A 129 -13.34 10.42 -3.94
C LYS A 129 -12.52 10.26 -5.21
N LYS A 130 -11.30 10.78 -5.24
CA LYS A 130 -10.36 10.49 -6.32
C LYS A 130 -9.74 9.12 -6.05
N ALA A 131 -9.60 8.32 -7.09
CA ALA A 131 -9.09 6.95 -6.97
C ALA A 131 -7.71 6.87 -6.30
N TYR A 132 -6.93 7.96 -6.39
CA TYR A 132 -5.60 8.06 -5.79
C TYR A 132 -5.57 8.59 -4.35
N SER A 133 -6.69 9.07 -3.78
CA SER A 133 -6.69 9.71 -2.45
C SER A 133 -6.32 8.73 -1.32
N HIS A 134 -6.46 7.43 -1.57
CA HIS A 134 -6.13 6.34 -0.64
C HIS A 134 -4.70 5.82 -0.80
N GLU A 135 -3.93 6.37 -1.74
CA GLU A 135 -2.60 5.90 -2.12
C GLU A 135 -1.56 6.98 -1.97
N ILE A 136 -0.27 6.60 -1.88
CA ILE A 136 0.83 7.56 -1.63
C ILE A 136 0.94 8.66 -2.69
N ILE A 137 0.47 8.41 -3.92
CA ILE A 137 0.47 9.41 -4.99
C ILE A 137 -0.46 10.60 -4.70
N GLY A 138 -1.52 10.41 -3.90
CA GLY A 138 -2.34 11.51 -3.42
C GLY A 138 -1.52 12.46 -2.53
N PRO A 139 -1.13 12.05 -1.30
CA PRO A 139 -0.42 12.94 -0.39
C PRO A 139 0.95 13.38 -0.91
N LEU A 140 1.78 12.45 -1.39
CA LEU A 140 3.18 12.77 -1.76
C LEU A 140 3.31 13.39 -3.15
N GLY A 141 2.38 13.10 -4.05
CA GLY A 141 2.37 13.61 -5.43
C GLY A 141 1.49 14.84 -5.63
N HIS A 142 0.32 14.88 -5.00
CA HIS A 142 -0.68 15.95 -5.18
C HIS A 142 -0.90 16.82 -3.95
N GLY A 143 -0.30 16.49 -2.79
CA GLY A 143 -0.53 17.22 -1.54
C GLY A 143 -1.95 17.03 -1.01
N VAL A 144 -2.65 15.97 -1.41
CA VAL A 144 -4.06 15.74 -1.04
C VAL A 144 -4.33 14.26 -0.78
N GLY A 145 -4.99 13.92 0.33
CA GLY A 145 -5.40 12.54 0.58
C GLY A 145 -6.35 12.37 1.75
N VAL A 146 -6.78 11.12 1.97
CA VAL A 146 -7.57 10.71 3.14
C VAL A 146 -6.69 9.98 4.15
N CYS A 147 -7.29 9.52 5.26
CA CYS A 147 -6.58 8.84 6.35
C CYS A 147 -5.68 7.69 5.86
N GLU A 148 -6.19 6.82 4.98
CA GLU A 148 -5.42 5.68 4.44
C GLU A 148 -4.22 6.13 3.60
N GLY A 149 -4.42 7.08 2.68
CA GLY A 149 -3.34 7.59 1.85
C GLY A 149 -2.25 8.27 2.67
N ILE A 150 -2.65 9.04 3.69
CA ILE A 150 -1.72 9.70 4.63
C ILE A 150 -0.94 8.64 5.42
N ALA A 151 -1.62 7.64 6.00
CA ALA A 151 -0.96 6.59 6.76
C ALA A 151 0.05 5.79 5.91
N LYS A 152 -0.32 5.46 4.67
CA LYS A 152 0.56 4.85 3.66
C LYS A 152 1.78 5.72 3.34
N SER A 153 1.59 7.03 3.26
CA SER A 153 2.68 7.99 2.99
C SER A 153 3.64 8.10 4.16
N VAL A 154 3.13 8.09 5.40
CA VAL A 154 3.97 8.02 6.60
C VAL A 154 4.76 6.72 6.62
N LYS A 155 4.09 5.58 6.40
CA LYS A 155 4.72 4.25 6.36
C LYS A 155 5.88 4.19 5.36
N VAL A 156 5.69 4.62 4.12
CA VAL A 156 6.75 4.55 3.09
C VAL A 156 7.94 5.46 3.41
N LEU A 157 7.71 6.60 4.07
CA LEU A 157 8.77 7.51 4.53
C LEU A 157 9.53 6.92 5.74
N CYS A 158 8.82 6.32 6.70
CA CYS A 158 9.42 5.60 7.82
C CYS A 158 10.31 4.45 7.32
N ASP A 159 9.82 3.64 6.38
CA ASP A 159 10.58 2.54 5.79
C ASP A 159 11.86 3.04 5.10
N ALA A 160 11.76 4.13 4.33
CA ALA A 160 12.90 4.76 3.67
C ALA A 160 13.94 5.33 4.65
N LEU A 161 13.53 5.64 5.89
CA LEU A 161 14.39 6.12 6.97
C LEU A 161 14.85 5.02 7.94
N GLY A 162 14.40 3.78 7.74
CA GLY A 162 14.71 2.63 8.60
C GLY A 162 13.96 2.61 9.92
N ILE A 163 12.86 3.36 10.05
CA ILE A 163 12.02 3.42 11.25
C ILE A 163 11.00 2.28 11.21
N TRP A 164 10.91 1.48 12.28
CA TRP A 164 9.87 0.45 12.39
C TRP A 164 8.50 1.12 12.39
N CYS A 165 7.67 0.80 11.39
CA CYS A 165 6.34 1.38 11.26
C CYS A 165 5.38 0.33 10.72
N MET A 166 4.13 0.36 11.19
CA MET A 166 3.01 -0.38 10.62
C MET A 166 1.83 0.58 10.48
N ILE A 167 0.89 0.27 9.58
CA ILE A 167 -0.35 1.04 9.44
C ILE A 167 -1.38 0.43 10.37
N ALA A 168 -1.93 1.20 11.30
CA ALA A 168 -3.00 0.72 12.17
C ALA A 168 -4.32 0.67 11.41
N VAL A 169 -5.06 -0.44 11.53
CA VAL A 169 -6.40 -0.59 10.97
C VAL A 169 -7.41 -0.43 12.09
N CYS A 170 -8.33 0.52 11.94
CA CYS A 170 -9.46 0.70 12.81
C CYS A 170 -10.75 0.80 11.98
N GLY A 171 -11.85 0.29 12.56
CA GLY A 171 -13.18 0.50 12.02
C GLY A 171 -13.91 1.58 12.82
N ASN A 172 -14.98 2.10 12.25
CA ASN A 172 -15.90 2.99 12.94
C ASN A 172 -16.46 2.23 14.16
N ASN A 173 -16.76 2.96 15.24
CA ASN A 173 -17.37 2.37 16.43
C ASN A 173 -18.69 3.09 16.70
N PRO A 174 -19.78 2.71 15.99
CA PRO A 174 -21.07 3.37 16.11
C PRO A 174 -21.64 3.28 17.52
N GLU A 175 -21.36 2.20 18.25
CA GLU A 175 -21.78 2.01 19.64
C GLU A 175 -21.17 3.06 20.57
N LYS A 176 -19.96 3.55 20.26
CA LYS A 176 -19.30 4.65 20.98
C LYS A 176 -19.51 6.02 20.31
N GLY A 177 -20.39 6.12 19.31
CA GLY A 177 -20.63 7.36 18.56
C GLY A 177 -19.45 7.82 17.69
N ILE A 178 -18.45 6.97 17.50
CA ILE A 178 -17.28 7.27 16.65
C ILE A 178 -17.68 6.95 15.21
N LYS A 179 -17.95 8.02 14.45
CA LYS A 179 -18.35 7.96 13.05
C LYS A 179 -17.24 7.46 12.15
#